data_AF-A0A7T5RD09-F1
#
_entry.id   AF-A0A7T5RD09-F1
#
_cell.length_a   1.000
_cell.length_b   1.000
_cell.length_c   1.000
_cell.angle_alpha   90.00
_cell.angle_beta   90.00
_cell.angle_gamma   90.00
#
_symmetry.space_group_name_H-M   'P 1'
#
loop_
_entity.id
_entity.type
_entity.pdbx_description
1 polymer ?
#
loop_
_entity_poly.entity_id
_entity_poly.type
_entity_poly.pdbx_seq_one_letter_code
_entity_poly.pdbx_strand_id
1 'polypeptide(L)'
;MNNTLAQINLFPSGGFKGFGKLGLETDAATSADRVFTNFISSAIGLITIIAIIWFVFLVTTGSFAFMTAGGDKQSLETARKKIMNGLVGLMVCIFGIFVVRFIGYLIGIPDILNFVSLFSLLTGNNVP
;
A
#
# COMPACT_ATOMS: atom_id res chain seq x y z
N MET A 1 53.75 -10.24 3.39
CA MET A 1 52.70 -10.65 4.34
C MET A 1 51.39 -10.20 3.76
N ASN A 2 50.64 -11.15 3.23
CA ASN A 2 49.51 -10.90 2.34
C ASN A 2 48.29 -10.74 3.24
N ASN A 3 47.57 -9.62 3.11
CA ASN A 3 46.39 -9.28 3.92
C ASN A 3 45.19 -10.16 3.55
N THR A 4 45.25 -11.44 3.91
CA THR A 4 44.22 -12.46 3.65
C THR A 4 42.90 -12.20 4.39
N LEU A 5 42.85 -11.21 5.28
CA LEU A 5 41.64 -10.76 5.98
C LEU A 5 40.77 -9.81 5.13
N ALA A 6 41.31 -9.17 4.09
CA ALA A 6 40.54 -8.32 3.18
C ALA A 6 39.82 -9.11 2.06
N GLN A 7 40.09 -10.41 1.95
CA GLN A 7 39.53 -11.29 0.91
C GLN A 7 38.36 -12.15 1.37
N ILE A 8 37.91 -12.00 2.62
CA ILE A 8 36.65 -12.59 3.05
C ILE A 8 35.54 -11.77 2.39
N ASN A 9 35.04 -12.27 1.26
CA ASN A 9 33.82 -11.79 0.62
C ASN A 9 32.65 -12.10 1.57
N LEU A 10 32.42 -11.22 2.56
CA LEU A 10 31.30 -11.30 3.51
C LEU A 10 29.93 -11.28 2.80
N PHE A 11 29.91 -10.88 1.54
CA PHE A 11 28.74 -10.91 0.66
C PHE A 11 29.20 -11.26 -0.77
N PRO A 12 28.42 -12.03 -1.54
CA PRO A 12 28.74 -12.35 -2.93
C PRO A 12 28.85 -11.08 -3.79
N SER A 13 29.74 -11.10 -4.80
CA SER A 13 30.10 -9.99 -5.71
C SER A 13 28.94 -9.40 -6.55
N GLY A 14 27.69 -9.76 -6.25
CA GLY A 14 26.47 -9.24 -6.86
C GLY A 14 25.42 -8.76 -5.84
N GLY A 15 25.82 -8.46 -4.60
CA GLY A 15 24.92 -7.92 -3.57
C GLY A 15 23.83 -8.90 -3.09
N PHE A 16 22.96 -8.44 -2.19
CA PHE A 16 21.80 -9.21 -1.73
C PHE A 16 20.77 -9.30 -2.87
N LYS A 17 20.72 -10.46 -3.54
CA LYS A 17 19.70 -10.77 -4.54
C LYS A 17 18.41 -11.23 -3.83
N GLY A 18 17.46 -10.30 -3.72
CA GLY A 18 16.11 -10.56 -3.20
C GLY A 18 15.17 -11.17 -4.24
N PHE A 19 13.93 -11.46 -3.84
CA PHE A 19 12.91 -12.06 -4.70
C PHE A 19 12.22 -11.01 -5.59
N GLY A 20 12.20 -11.25 -6.91
CA GLY A 20 11.44 -10.46 -7.88
C GLY A 20 11.87 -8.99 -7.98
N LYS A 21 10.95 -8.07 -8.29
CA LYS A 21 11.20 -6.61 -8.44
C LYS A 21 11.76 -5.90 -7.19
N LEU A 22 11.89 -6.62 -6.07
CA LEU A 22 12.57 -6.17 -4.84
C LEU A 22 14.03 -6.66 -4.75
N GLY A 23 14.45 -7.51 -5.68
CA GLY A 23 15.82 -7.94 -5.85
C GLY A 23 16.65 -6.83 -6.47
N LEU A 24 17.74 -6.47 -5.79
CA LEU A 24 18.72 -5.47 -6.23
C LEU A 24 19.64 -6.07 -7.31
N GLU A 25 19.05 -6.63 -8.36
CA GLU A 25 19.75 -7.47 -9.35
C GLU A 25 20.38 -6.68 -10.50
N THR A 26 20.13 -5.37 -10.60
CA THR A 26 20.58 -4.51 -11.71
C THR A 26 21.28 -3.22 -11.27
N ASP A 27 21.29 -2.85 -9.98
CA ASP A 27 21.61 -1.47 -9.61
C ASP A 27 22.47 -1.38 -8.34
N ALA A 28 23.41 -0.42 -8.33
CA ALA A 28 24.36 -0.21 -7.24
C ALA A 28 23.66 0.12 -5.91
N ALA A 29 24.33 -0.10 -4.78
CA ALA A 29 23.81 0.10 -3.41
C ALA A 29 23.23 1.52 -3.13
N THR A 30 23.49 2.50 -4.00
CA THR A 30 22.86 3.83 -4.02
C THR A 30 21.37 3.80 -4.41
N SER A 31 20.82 2.64 -4.76
CA SER A 31 19.44 2.47 -5.24
C SER A 31 18.45 2.01 -4.15
N ALA A 32 18.85 2.10 -2.88
CA ALA A 32 18.02 1.76 -1.72
C ALA A 32 16.65 2.45 -1.78
N ASP A 33 16.66 3.70 -2.23
CA ASP A 33 15.54 4.56 -2.61
C ASP A 33 14.47 3.85 -3.44
N ARG A 34 14.90 3.19 -4.53
CA ARG A 34 14.01 2.55 -5.51
C ARG A 34 13.45 1.24 -4.95
N VAL A 35 14.25 0.50 -4.18
CA VAL A 35 13.80 -0.73 -3.49
C VAL A 35 12.80 -0.42 -2.38
N PHE A 36 13.10 0.58 -1.56
CA PHE A 36 12.21 1.04 -0.49
C PHE A 36 10.87 1.52 -1.05
N THR A 37 10.91 2.27 -2.15
CA THR A 37 9.70 2.76 -2.78
C THR A 37 8.88 1.64 -3.43
N ASN A 38 9.52 0.69 -4.10
CA ASN A 38 8.85 -0.50 -4.63
C ASN A 38 8.24 -1.35 -3.53
N PHE A 39 8.90 -1.47 -2.38
CA PHE A 39 8.38 -2.19 -1.21
C PHE A 39 7.11 -1.53 -0.65
N ILE A 40 7.15 -0.21 -0.40
CA ILE A 40 5.99 0.57 0.07
C ILE A 40 4.84 0.47 -0.95
N SER A 41 5.13 0.67 -2.25
CA SER A 41 4.13 0.59 -3.30
C SER A 41 3.47 -0.79 -3.39
N SER A 42 4.26 -1.86 -3.24
CA SER A 42 3.75 -3.24 -3.23
C SER A 42 2.89 -3.51 -1.98
N ALA A 43 3.34 -3.03 -0.80
CA ALA A 43 2.60 -3.17 0.45
C ALA A 43 1.23 -2.48 0.40
N ILE A 44 1.17 -1.25 -0.14
CA ILE A 44 -0.09 -0.52 -0.33
C ILE A 44 -1.01 -1.26 -1.30
N GLY A 45 -0.47 -1.82 -2.39
CA GLY A 45 -1.22 -2.66 -3.32
C GLY A 45 -1.84 -3.87 -2.64
N LEU A 46 -1.07 -4.58 -1.82
CA LEU A 46 -1.54 -5.72 -1.02
C LEU A 46 -2.64 -5.33 -0.03
N ILE A 47 -2.46 -4.25 0.72
CA ILE A 47 -3.45 -3.76 1.68
C ILE A 47 -4.76 -3.39 0.96
N THR A 48 -4.68 -2.79 -0.23
CA THR A 48 -5.85 -2.42 -1.03
C THR A 48 -6.66 -3.66 -1.44
N ILE A 49 -5.98 -4.75 -1.85
CA ILE A 49 -6.63 -6.01 -2.20
C ILE A 49 -7.35 -6.60 -0.97
N ILE A 50 -6.68 -6.61 0.19
CA ILE A 50 -7.25 -7.12 1.44
C ILE A 50 -8.49 -6.29 1.85
N ALA A 51 -8.43 -4.97 1.69
CA ALA A 51 -9.54 -4.08 2.00
C ALA A 51 -10.79 -4.37 1.13
N ILE A 52 -10.60 -4.63 -0.17
CA ILE A 52 -11.70 -4.99 -1.08
C ILE A 52 -12.33 -6.32 -0.67
N ILE A 53 -11.51 -7.33 -0.35
CA ILE A 53 -12.00 -8.63 0.11
C ILE A 53 -12.82 -8.46 1.39
N TRP A 54 -12.32 -7.70 2.36
CA TRP A 54 -13.03 -7.42 3.61
C TRP A 54 -14.36 -6.70 3.39
N PHE A 55 -14.39 -5.72 2.48
CA PHE A 55 -15.60 -5.00 2.10
C PHE A 55 -16.69 -5.95 1.55
N VAL A 56 -16.31 -6.87 0.66
CA VAL A 56 -17.24 -7.87 0.11
C VAL A 56 -17.84 -8.76 1.21
N PHE A 57 -17.02 -9.19 2.17
CA PHE A 57 -17.51 -9.96 3.32
C PHE A 57 -18.51 -9.16 4.17
N LEU A 58 -18.21 -7.88 4.43
CA LEU A 58 -19.05 -7.03 5.28
C LEU A 58 -20.42 -6.76 4.64
N VAL A 59 -20.44 -6.47 3.33
CA VAL A 59 -21.68 -6.27 2.56
C VAL A 59 -22.50 -7.55 2.50
N THR A 60 -21.87 -8.68 2.15
CA THR A 60 -22.56 -9.98 2.04
C THR A 60 -23.23 -10.36 3.36
N THR A 61 -22.48 -10.28 4.47
CA THR A 61 -23.02 -10.64 5.79
C THR A 61 -24.01 -9.59 6.32
N GLY A 62 -23.91 -8.33 5.90
CA GLY A 62 -24.87 -7.27 6.22
C GLY A 62 -26.21 -7.45 5.50
N SER A 63 -26.16 -7.81 4.21
CA SER A 63 -27.33 -8.07 3.38
C SER A 63 -28.12 -9.28 3.84
N PHE A 64 -27.44 -10.38 4.20
CA PHE A 64 -28.13 -11.56 4.76
C PHE A 64 -28.84 -11.24 6.08
N ALA A 65 -28.18 -10.50 6.98
CA ALA A 65 -28.79 -10.10 8.25
C ALA A 65 -30.00 -9.16 8.06
N PHE A 66 -29.99 -8.31 7.02
CA PHE A 66 -31.11 -7.45 6.66
C PHE A 66 -32.31 -8.25 6.15
N MET A 67 -32.06 -9.27 5.31
CA MET A 67 -33.10 -10.14 4.75
C MET A 67 -33.79 -11.01 5.83
N THR A 68 -33.04 -11.46 6.85
CA THR A 68 -33.57 -12.34 7.91
C THR A 68 -34.25 -11.59 9.06
N ALA A 69 -34.16 -10.27 9.13
CA ALA A 69 -34.70 -9.45 10.24
C ALA A 69 -36.22 -9.21 10.16
N GLY A 70 -36.98 -10.10 9.53
CA GLY A 70 -38.39 -9.95 9.11
C GLY A 70 -39.47 -9.74 10.21
N GLY A 71 -39.20 -8.95 11.24
CA GLY A 71 -40.18 -8.56 12.27
C GLY A 71 -39.57 -8.10 13.60
N ASP A 72 -38.31 -8.43 13.88
CA ASP A 72 -37.63 -8.05 15.12
C ASP A 72 -36.85 -6.72 14.95
N LYS A 73 -37.22 -5.70 15.74
CA LYS A 73 -36.64 -4.36 15.66
C LYS A 73 -35.13 -4.37 15.95
N GLN A 74 -34.65 -5.27 16.81
CA GLN A 74 -33.25 -5.30 17.23
C GLN A 74 -32.33 -5.83 16.13
N SER A 75 -32.73 -6.90 15.45
CA SER A 75 -32.00 -7.43 14.28
C SER A 75 -32.02 -6.46 13.10
N LEU A 76 -33.11 -5.71 12.91
CA LEU A 76 -33.22 -4.70 11.84
C LEU A 76 -32.31 -3.48 12.09
N GLU A 77 -32.20 -3.03 13.33
CA GLU A 77 -31.26 -1.95 13.70
C GLU A 77 -29.80 -2.41 13.53
N THR A 78 -29.49 -3.64 13.94
CA THR A 78 -28.15 -4.23 13.81
C THR A 78 -27.75 -4.39 12.34
N ALA A 79 -28.67 -4.84 11.48
CA ALA A 79 -28.44 -4.93 10.04
C ALA A 79 -28.20 -3.56 9.40
N ARG A 80 -28.99 -2.55 9.77
CA ARG A 80 -28.78 -1.16 9.31
C ARG A 80 -27.42 -0.61 9.73
N LYS A 81 -27.01 -0.83 10.99
CA LYS A 81 -25.67 -0.43 11.47
C LYS A 81 -24.56 -1.13 10.69
N LYS A 82 -24.72 -2.41 10.38
CA LYS A 82 -23.72 -3.18 9.62
C LYS A 82 -23.58 -2.67 8.18
N ILE A 83 -24.70 -2.35 7.53
CA ILE A 83 -24.70 -1.76 6.18
C ILE A 83 -24.11 -0.35 6.22
N MET A 84 -24.47 0.50 7.20
CA MET A 84 -23.89 1.83 7.33
C MET A 84 -22.39 1.78 7.62
N ASN A 85 -21.93 0.90 8.50
CA ASN A 85 -20.50 0.76 8.76
C ASN A 85 -19.73 0.30 7.51
N GLY A 86 -20.31 -0.61 6.70
CA GLY A 86 -19.71 -1.01 5.43
C GLY A 86 -19.67 0.12 4.41
N LEU A 87 -20.75 0.88 4.28
CA LEU A 87 -20.82 2.05 3.40
C LEU A 87 -19.86 3.15 3.83
N VAL A 88 -19.77 3.43 5.13
CA VAL A 88 -18.84 4.41 5.71
C VAL A 88 -17.40 3.98 5.46
N GLY A 89 -17.07 2.69 5.62
CA GLY A 89 -15.74 2.18 5.28
C GLY A 89 -15.36 2.44 3.82
N LEU A 90 -16.26 2.15 2.87
CA LEU A 90 -16.02 2.42 1.45
C LEU A 90 -15.90 3.92 1.17
N MET A 91 -16.78 4.74 1.75
CA MET A 91 -16.74 6.19 1.59
C MET A 91 -15.41 6.75 2.11
N VAL A 92 -14.95 6.33 3.29
CA VAL A 92 -13.67 6.77 3.85
C VAL A 92 -12.50 6.42 2.94
N CYS A 93 -12.48 5.24 2.29
CA CYS A 93 -11.44 4.89 1.32
C CYS A 93 -11.43 5.84 0.11
N ILE A 94 -12.61 6.13 -0.45
CA ILE A 94 -12.75 7.03 -1.61
C ILE A 94 -12.37 8.47 -1.24
N PHE A 95 -12.90 8.97 -0.13
CA PHE A 95 -12.58 10.31 0.37
C PHE A 95 -11.12 10.43 0.81
N GLY A 96 -10.51 9.37 1.34
CA GLY A 96 -9.10 9.35 1.72
C GLY A 96 -8.18 9.66 0.55
N ILE A 97 -8.39 9.00 -0.60
CA ILE A 97 -7.62 9.28 -1.83
C ILE A 97 -7.82 10.73 -2.28
N PHE A 98 -9.05 11.24 -2.19
CA PHE A 98 -9.38 12.61 -2.56
C PHE A 98 -8.68 13.64 -1.66
N VAL A 99 -8.72 13.43 -0.35
CA VAL A 99 -8.07 14.29 0.66
C VAL A 99 -6.56 14.29 0.48
N VAL A 100 -5.95 13.12 0.25
CA VAL A 100 -4.51 13.01 0.02
C VAL A 100 -4.12 13.75 -1.26
N ARG A 101 -4.86 13.59 -2.37
CA ARG A 101 -4.63 14.37 -3.60
C ARG A 101 -4.80 15.87 -3.39
N PHE A 102 -5.79 16.28 -2.63
CA PHE A 102 -6.03 17.69 -2.33
C PHE A 102 -4.86 18.31 -1.53
N ILE A 103 -4.34 17.59 -0.55
CA ILE A 103 -3.15 18.01 0.21
C ILE A 103 -1.92 18.05 -0.71
N GLY A 104 -1.75 17.07 -1.61
CA GLY A 104 -0.67 17.06 -2.61
C GLY A 104 -0.70 18.29 -3.53
N TYR A 105 -1.90 18.69 -3.98
CA TYR A 105 -2.10 19.90 -4.77
C TYR A 105 -1.68 21.17 -4.01
N LEU A 106 -2.00 21.28 -2.72
CA LEU A 106 -1.60 22.42 -1.88
C LEU A 106 -0.09 22.50 -1.65
N ILE A 107 0.60 21.35 -1.59
CA ILE A 107 2.05 21.27 -1.39
C ILE A 107 2.83 21.39 -2.71
N GLY A 108 2.13 21.45 -3.85
CA GLY A 108 2.74 21.57 -5.19
C GLY A 108 3.35 20.27 -5.72
N ILE A 109 3.02 19.13 -5.10
CA ILE A 109 3.46 17.81 -5.54
C ILE A 109 2.23 17.06 -6.06
N PRO A 110 2.03 17.00 -7.39
CA PRO A 110 0.77 16.52 -7.96
C PRO A 110 0.47 15.05 -7.65
N ASP A 111 1.50 14.23 -7.39
CA ASP A 111 1.36 12.79 -7.16
C ASP A 111 2.01 12.31 -5.85
N ILE A 112 1.58 12.85 -4.70
CA ILE A 112 2.06 12.35 -3.38
C ILE A 112 1.69 10.89 -3.10
N LEU A 113 0.68 10.37 -3.81
CA LEU A 113 0.30 8.96 -3.76
C LEU A 113 1.26 8.06 -4.53
N ASN A 114 2.02 8.63 -5.47
CA ASN A 114 3.05 7.92 -6.22
C ASN A 114 4.41 8.23 -5.60
N PHE A 115 4.74 7.46 -4.57
CA PHE A 115 5.98 7.59 -3.81
C PHE A 115 7.24 7.52 -4.68
N VAL A 116 7.19 6.85 -5.85
CA VAL A 116 8.32 6.78 -6.81
C VAL A 116 8.59 8.17 -7.37
N SER A 117 7.56 8.82 -7.90
CA SER A 117 7.67 10.17 -8.46
C SER A 117 8.00 11.23 -7.40
N LEU A 118 7.43 11.11 -6.19
CA LEU A 118 7.71 12.00 -5.07
C LEU A 118 9.19 11.91 -4.66
N PHE A 119 9.69 10.69 -4.46
CA PHE A 119 11.05 10.49 -4.03
C PHE A 119 12.06 10.91 -5.11
N SER A 120 11.79 10.65 -6.39
CA SER A 120 12.65 11.12 -7.50
C SER A 120 12.75 12.65 -7.58
N LEU A 121 11.67 13.37 -7.27
CA LEU A 121 11.68 14.84 -7.19
C LEU A 121 12.52 15.36 -6.01
N LEU A 122 12.58 14.60 -4.91
CA LEU A 122 13.36 14.97 -3.72
C LEU A 122 14.85 14.60 -3.82
N THR A 123 15.18 13.53 -4.56
CA THR A 123 16.57 13.06 -4.74
C THR A 123 17.26 13.65 -5.98
N GLY A 124 16.55 14.45 -6.80
CA GLY A 124 17.10 15.11 -8.00
C GLY A 124 17.48 14.14 -9.14
N ASN A 125 17.20 12.84 -8.98
CA ASN A 125 17.40 11.83 -10.01
C ASN A 125 16.19 11.85 -10.97
N ASN A 126 16.34 12.60 -12.06
CA ASN A 126 15.40 12.66 -13.17
C ASN A 126 15.56 11.38 -14.01
N VAL A 127 14.69 10.40 -13.77
CA VAL A 127 14.49 9.28 -14.71
C VAL A 127 13.24 9.64 -15.52
N PRO A 128 13.27 9.57 -16.85
CA PRO A 128 12.07 9.76 -17.67
C PRO A 128 10.96 8.76 -17.35
#